data_AF-A0A955HR15-F1
#
_entry.id   AF-A0A955HR15-F1
#
_cell.length_a   1.000
_cell.length_b   1.000
_cell.length_c   1.000
_cell.angle_alpha   90.00
_cell.angle_beta   90.00
_cell.angle_gamma   90.00
#
_symmetry.space_group_name_H-M   'P 1'
#
loop_
_entity.id
_entity.type
_entity.pdbx_description
1 polymer ?
#
loop_
_entity_poly.entity_id
_entity_poly.type
_entity_poly.pdbx_seq_one_letter_code
_entity_poly.pdbx_strand_id
1 'polypeptide(L)'
;MKAATEAEAKVADDTTPPAVSDGRRDEIRDELSDLDEQERAAVEALGEAQEELARIQADKREVIDELLGNSVQPDALELTPAMADEAINALRAEFDKGADETQKAGYRVQEGMDFAAVEAKLRATENEEQLKAVYRMVKAGSCPAVVCEEGGRYCIAETFGQILSERANCVYDRKAERQVGRENCNGNAVTQSQKMGVPLMERSIAKAHIVQFPDSNQHCYDYIQATAEERERGRAPCVYRYGGGAAVILGDAYGHGDYQGWRGALWI
;
A
#
# COMPACT_ATOMS: atom_id res chain seq x y z
N MET A 1 -16.96 64.19 -53.81
CA MET A 1 -18.27 63.60 -54.18
C MET A 1 -18.19 62.10 -54.16
N LYS A 2 -18.68 61.46 -53.09
CA LYS A 2 -19.44 60.19 -53.12
C LYS A 2 -19.91 59.93 -51.69
N ALA A 3 -21.21 60.13 -51.50
CA ALA A 3 -21.93 59.80 -50.28
C ALA A 3 -22.10 58.27 -50.19
N ALA A 4 -21.93 57.72 -49.00
CA ALA A 4 -22.40 56.39 -48.64
C ALA A 4 -22.99 56.49 -47.24
N THR A 5 -24.31 56.39 -47.20
CA THR A 5 -25.19 56.48 -46.04
C THR A 5 -25.01 55.30 -45.09
N GLU A 6 -24.85 55.60 -43.81
CA GLU A 6 -25.02 54.66 -42.69
C GLU A 6 -26.47 54.19 -42.64
N ALA A 7 -26.66 52.87 -42.62
CA ALA A 7 -27.93 52.24 -42.30
C ALA A 7 -27.79 51.55 -40.95
N GLU A 8 -28.23 52.22 -39.88
CA GLU A 8 -28.40 51.63 -38.55
C GLU A 8 -29.55 50.62 -38.61
N ALA A 9 -29.22 49.33 -38.70
CA ALA A 9 -30.17 48.25 -38.50
C ALA A 9 -30.49 48.14 -37.01
N LYS A 10 -31.62 48.73 -36.61
CA LYS A 10 -32.21 48.60 -35.28
C LYS A 10 -32.65 47.15 -35.07
N VAL A 11 -31.79 46.34 -34.45
CA VAL A 11 -32.15 44.99 -33.98
C VAL A 11 -33.19 45.17 -32.88
N ALA A 12 -34.45 44.97 -33.22
CA ALA A 12 -35.53 44.88 -32.25
C ALA A 12 -35.31 43.61 -31.44
N ASP A 13 -34.88 43.80 -30.18
CA ASP A 13 -34.80 42.77 -29.17
C ASP A 13 -36.23 42.38 -28.77
N ASP A 14 -36.86 41.52 -29.58
CA ASP A 14 -38.14 40.89 -29.22
C ASP A 14 -37.83 39.70 -28.30
N THR A 15 -37.46 40.03 -27.06
CA THR A 15 -37.21 39.12 -25.95
C THR A 15 -38.52 38.63 -25.32
N THR A 16 -39.57 38.46 -26.11
CA THR A 16 -40.80 37.81 -25.64
C THR A 16 -40.58 36.29 -25.76
N PRO A 17 -40.33 35.56 -24.66
CA PRO A 17 -40.15 34.12 -24.74
C PRO A 17 -41.42 33.50 -25.35
N PRO A 18 -41.27 32.58 -26.32
CA PRO A 18 -42.40 31.98 -26.99
C PRO A 18 -43.32 31.33 -25.94
N ALA A 19 -44.60 31.70 -25.98
CA ALA A 19 -45.60 31.15 -25.08
C ALA A 19 -45.71 29.64 -25.35
N VAL A 20 -45.24 28.84 -24.39
CA VAL A 20 -45.39 27.38 -24.41
C VAL A 20 -46.89 27.08 -24.33
N SER A 21 -47.42 26.36 -25.32
CA SER A 21 -48.81 25.94 -25.34
C SER A 21 -49.11 25.03 -24.14
N ASP A 22 -50.35 25.03 -23.66
CA ASP A 22 -50.72 24.20 -22.51
C ASP A 22 -50.49 22.71 -22.77
N GLY A 23 -50.68 22.24 -24.02
CA GLY A 23 -50.34 20.86 -24.41
C GLY A 23 -48.85 20.53 -24.26
N ARG A 24 -47.95 21.46 -24.61
CA ARG A 24 -46.51 21.24 -24.40
C ARG A 24 -46.11 21.29 -22.93
N ARG A 25 -46.85 22.02 -22.08
CA ARG A 25 -46.64 22.00 -20.62
C ARG A 25 -47.02 20.67 -20.00
N ASP A 26 -48.08 20.04 -20.47
CA ASP A 26 -48.50 18.72 -20.01
C ASP A 26 -47.52 17.64 -20.49
N GLU A 27 -47.06 17.68 -21.74
CA GLU A 27 -45.98 16.80 -22.23
C GLU A 27 -44.69 16.92 -21.40
N ILE A 28 -44.25 18.15 -21.09
CA ILE A 28 -43.08 18.36 -20.23
C ILE A 28 -43.31 17.82 -18.82
N ARG A 29 -44.53 17.91 -18.28
CA ARG A 29 -44.86 17.36 -16.96
C ARG A 29 -44.76 15.83 -16.96
N ASP A 30 -45.28 15.19 -18.00
CA ASP A 30 -45.23 13.74 -18.15
C ASP A 30 -43.77 13.27 -18.35
N GLU A 31 -43.01 13.95 -19.23
CA GLU A 31 -41.56 13.69 -19.44
C GLU A 31 -40.76 13.81 -18.11
N LEU A 32 -41.05 14.83 -17.29
CA LEU A 32 -40.40 14.99 -15.99
C LEU A 32 -40.80 13.90 -14.99
N SER A 33 -42.07 13.48 -14.99
CA SER A 33 -42.54 12.39 -14.14
C SER A 33 -41.85 11.06 -14.48
N ASP A 34 -41.67 10.77 -15.77
CA ASP A 34 -40.97 9.57 -16.23
C ASP A 34 -39.47 9.60 -15.84
N LEU A 35 -38.84 10.77 -15.91
CA LEU A 35 -37.44 10.95 -15.49
C LEU A 35 -37.28 10.77 -13.98
N ASP A 36 -38.18 11.31 -13.16
CA ASP A 36 -38.18 11.12 -11.71
C ASP A 36 -38.34 9.64 -11.33
N GLU A 37 -39.16 8.89 -12.08
CA GLU A 37 -39.33 7.45 -11.88
C GLU A 37 -38.06 6.67 -12.28
N GLN A 38 -37.42 7.05 -13.39
CA GLN A 38 -36.13 6.47 -13.81
C GLN A 38 -35.01 6.76 -12.81
N GLU A 39 -34.93 7.99 -12.28
CA GLU A 39 -33.94 8.36 -11.26
C GLU A 39 -34.13 7.52 -9.99
N ARG A 40 -35.38 7.39 -9.51
CA ARG A 40 -35.69 6.57 -8.33
C ARG A 40 -35.27 5.11 -8.53
N ALA A 41 -35.59 4.53 -9.68
CA ALA A 41 -35.20 3.16 -10.01
C ALA A 41 -33.67 2.98 -10.08
N ALA A 42 -32.95 3.97 -10.63
CA ALA A 42 -31.49 3.93 -10.69
C ALA A 42 -30.83 4.03 -9.31
N VAL A 43 -31.37 4.87 -8.41
CA VAL A 43 -30.88 5.00 -7.03
C VAL A 43 -31.12 3.71 -6.23
N GLU A 44 -32.28 3.08 -6.40
CA GLU A 44 -32.59 1.79 -5.78
C GLU A 44 -31.62 0.69 -6.24
N ALA A 45 -31.42 0.55 -7.56
CA ALA A 45 -30.46 -0.41 -8.12
C ALA A 45 -29.01 -0.16 -7.65
N LEU A 46 -28.61 1.10 -7.47
CA LEU A 46 -27.30 1.44 -6.92
C LEU A 46 -27.19 1.01 -5.45
N GLY A 47 -28.25 1.20 -4.66
CA GLY A 47 -28.33 0.73 -3.27
C GLY A 47 -28.16 -0.79 -3.18
N GLU A 48 -28.89 -1.55 -4.00
CA GLU A 48 -28.77 -3.01 -4.06
C GLU A 48 -27.34 -3.46 -4.44
N ALA A 49 -26.72 -2.80 -5.41
CA ALA A 49 -25.36 -3.09 -5.83
C ALA A 49 -24.33 -2.80 -4.71
N GLN A 50 -24.55 -1.74 -3.92
CA GLN A 50 -23.69 -1.42 -2.77
C GLN A 50 -23.83 -2.46 -1.66
N GLU A 51 -25.04 -2.93 -1.38
CA GLU A 51 -25.26 -4.00 -0.40
C GLU A 51 -24.61 -5.32 -0.84
N GLU A 52 -24.75 -5.70 -2.11
CA GLU A 52 -24.14 -6.92 -2.64
C GLU A 52 -22.61 -6.83 -2.60
N LEU A 53 -22.03 -5.67 -2.94
CA LEU A 53 -20.60 -5.45 -2.79
C LEU A 53 -20.15 -5.60 -1.32
N ALA A 54 -20.94 -5.09 -0.38
CA ALA A 54 -20.64 -5.22 1.04
C ALA A 54 -20.69 -6.68 1.52
N ARG A 55 -21.65 -7.47 1.03
CA ARG A 55 -21.73 -8.93 1.29
C ARG A 55 -20.53 -9.66 0.71
N ILE A 56 -20.19 -9.43 -0.55
CA ILE A 56 -19.01 -10.04 -1.19
C ILE A 56 -17.72 -9.69 -0.44
N GLN A 57 -17.59 -8.47 0.08
CA GLN A 57 -16.45 -8.07 0.90
C GLN A 57 -16.42 -8.74 2.29
N ALA A 58 -17.59 -9.06 2.86
CA ALA A 58 -17.68 -9.83 4.10
C ALA A 58 -17.30 -11.29 3.85
N ASP A 59 -17.88 -11.93 2.83
CA ASP A 59 -17.58 -13.31 2.44
C ASP A 59 -16.10 -13.47 2.06
N LYS A 60 -15.54 -12.50 1.34
CA LYS A 60 -14.10 -12.47 1.03
C LYS A 60 -13.25 -12.45 2.31
N ARG A 61 -13.65 -11.71 3.34
CA ARG A 61 -12.95 -11.68 4.64
C ARG A 61 -13.06 -13.02 5.35
N GLU A 62 -14.24 -13.61 5.38
CA GLU A 62 -14.46 -14.94 5.98
C GLU A 62 -13.63 -16.03 5.28
N VAL A 63 -13.62 -16.05 3.95
CA VAL A 63 -12.80 -16.97 3.16
C VAL A 63 -11.31 -16.73 3.38
N ILE A 64 -10.88 -15.47 3.53
CA ILE A 64 -9.49 -15.15 3.91
C ILE A 64 -9.19 -15.73 5.29
N ASP A 65 -10.06 -15.54 6.28
CA ASP A 65 -9.86 -16.05 7.63
C ASP A 65 -9.85 -17.59 7.68
N GLU A 66 -10.72 -18.25 6.91
CA GLU A 66 -10.76 -19.72 6.77
C GLU A 66 -9.52 -20.27 6.04
N LEU A 67 -9.08 -19.62 4.95
CA LEU A 67 -7.86 -19.98 4.22
C LEU A 67 -6.59 -19.74 5.05
N LEU A 68 -6.61 -18.71 5.89
CA LEU A 68 -5.59 -18.44 6.89
C LEU A 68 -5.71 -19.37 8.12
N GLY A 69 -6.66 -20.32 8.10
CA GLY A 69 -6.95 -21.36 9.07
C GLY A 69 -5.84 -21.61 10.08
N ASN A 70 -6.14 -21.25 11.34
CA ASN A 70 -5.17 -21.02 12.41
C ASN A 70 -4.22 -19.88 12.08
N SER A 71 -4.75 -18.65 11.98
CA SER A 71 -3.91 -17.46 12.06
C SER A 71 -3.05 -17.66 13.30
N VAL A 72 -1.74 -17.76 13.12
CA VAL A 72 -0.79 -17.71 14.23
C VAL A 72 -0.92 -16.28 14.75
N GLN A 73 -1.93 -16.05 15.59
CA GLN A 73 -2.01 -14.86 16.41
C GLN A 73 -0.67 -14.86 17.13
N PRO A 74 0.12 -13.79 16.97
CA PRO A 74 1.43 -13.78 17.56
C PRO A 74 1.23 -13.93 19.07
N ASP A 75 2.01 -14.83 19.68
CA ASP A 75 1.81 -15.22 21.08
C ASP A 75 1.56 -13.99 21.95
N ALA A 76 0.61 -14.10 22.88
CA ALA A 76 0.28 -13.05 23.84
C ALA A 76 1.56 -12.71 24.62
N LEU A 77 2.19 -11.60 24.21
CA LEU A 77 3.48 -11.18 24.70
C LEU A 77 3.27 -10.02 25.65
N GLU A 78 3.53 -10.24 26.93
CA GLU A 78 3.62 -9.13 27.90
C GLU A 78 4.97 -8.43 27.71
N LEU A 79 4.92 -7.15 27.34
CA LEU A 79 6.12 -6.37 27.05
C LEU A 79 6.76 -5.89 28.36
N THR A 80 7.93 -6.43 28.68
CA THR A 80 8.72 -5.94 29.82
C THR A 80 9.57 -4.72 29.43
N PRO A 81 10.00 -3.87 30.38
CA PRO A 81 10.88 -2.75 30.09
C PRO A 81 12.18 -3.16 29.37
N ALA A 82 12.77 -4.29 29.75
CA ALA A 82 13.99 -4.79 29.11
C ALA A 82 13.75 -5.18 27.63
N MET A 83 12.57 -5.72 27.31
CA MET A 83 12.20 -6.07 25.92
C MET A 83 11.95 -4.81 25.08
N ALA A 84 11.31 -3.80 25.67
CA ALA A 84 11.14 -2.50 25.05
C ALA A 84 12.51 -1.86 24.73
N ASP A 85 13.42 -1.86 25.69
CA ASP A 85 14.77 -1.31 25.52
C ASP A 85 15.57 -2.10 24.49
N GLU A 86 15.47 -3.43 24.46
CA GLU A 86 16.10 -4.25 23.42
C GLU A 86 15.62 -3.86 22.02
N ALA A 87 14.31 -3.74 21.82
CA ALA A 87 13.71 -3.36 20.54
C ALA A 87 14.14 -1.96 20.09
N ILE A 88 14.12 -0.99 21.02
CA ILE A 88 14.51 0.40 20.74
C ILE A 88 15.99 0.50 20.45
N ASN A 89 16.85 -0.21 21.19
CA ASN A 89 18.29 -0.23 20.93
C ASN A 89 18.63 -0.85 19.57
N ALA A 90 17.92 -1.91 19.17
CA ALA A 90 18.08 -2.49 17.84
C ALA A 90 17.68 -1.50 16.73
N LEU A 91 16.53 -0.84 16.89
CA LEU A 91 16.06 0.19 15.95
C LEU A 91 17.02 1.39 15.90
N ARG A 92 17.55 1.82 17.05
CA ARG A 92 18.56 2.89 17.16
C ARG A 92 19.84 2.50 16.47
N ALA A 93 20.33 1.28 16.65
CA ALA A 93 21.56 0.82 15.99
C ALA A 93 21.42 0.86 14.46
N GLU A 94 20.26 0.47 13.91
CA GLU A 94 20.01 0.59 12.45
C GLU A 94 19.85 2.04 12.01
N PHE A 95 19.22 2.88 12.84
CA PHE A 95 19.11 4.32 12.59
C PHE A 95 20.50 4.99 12.56
N ASP A 96 21.34 4.74 13.57
CA ASP A 96 22.68 5.31 13.69
C ASP A 96 23.59 4.83 12.56
N LYS A 97 23.48 3.57 12.11
CA LYS A 97 24.18 3.10 10.90
C LYS A 97 23.87 3.99 9.70
N GLY A 98 22.61 4.29 9.44
CA GLY A 98 22.26 5.16 8.31
C GLY A 98 22.64 6.63 8.50
N ALA A 99 23.01 7.05 9.71
CA ALA A 99 23.54 8.38 10.02
C ALA A 99 25.09 8.45 9.92
N ASP A 100 25.79 7.46 10.46
CA ASP A 100 27.26 7.41 10.57
C ASP A 100 27.94 6.79 9.35
N GLU A 101 27.30 5.82 8.70
CA GLU A 101 27.88 5.00 7.65
C GLU A 101 26.81 4.66 6.60
N THR A 102 26.65 5.41 5.50
CA THR A 102 26.52 4.83 4.13
C THR A 102 25.97 5.77 3.03
N GLN A 103 26.91 6.32 2.28
CA GLN A 103 26.82 6.39 0.82
C GLN A 103 27.15 5.02 0.15
N LYS A 104 27.50 3.98 0.94
CA LYS A 104 28.08 2.71 0.47
C LYS A 104 27.15 1.48 0.47
N ALA A 105 25.98 1.50 1.13
CA ALA A 105 25.13 0.31 1.27
C ALA A 105 23.63 0.57 1.04
N GLY A 106 23.27 1.73 0.50
CA GLY A 106 21.89 2.00 0.13
C GLY A 106 21.00 2.59 1.22
N TYR A 107 21.34 2.45 2.50
CA TYR A 107 20.50 2.95 3.59
C TYR A 107 20.69 4.45 3.80
N ARG A 108 19.69 5.25 3.42
CA ARG A 108 19.61 6.65 3.85
C ARG A 108 18.58 6.76 4.96
N VAL A 109 19.01 7.13 6.16
CA VAL A 109 18.10 7.77 7.12
C VAL A 109 17.57 9.03 6.43
N GLN A 110 16.26 9.26 6.50
CA GLN A 110 15.70 10.51 5.98
C GLN A 110 16.36 11.68 6.70
N GLU A 111 17.00 12.55 5.92
CA GLU A 111 17.69 13.73 6.43
C GLU A 111 16.73 14.55 7.31
N GLY A 112 17.13 14.83 8.55
CA GLY A 112 16.34 15.61 9.50
C GLY A 112 15.38 14.82 10.40
N MET A 113 15.36 13.49 10.33
CA MET A 113 14.58 12.68 11.27
C MET A 113 15.22 12.68 12.67
N ASP A 114 14.44 12.93 13.72
CA ASP A 114 14.89 12.89 15.11
C ASP A 114 14.53 11.54 15.74
N PHE A 115 15.53 10.69 15.99
CA PHE A 115 15.29 9.41 16.64
C PHE A 115 14.67 9.55 18.04
N ALA A 116 14.95 10.63 18.76
CA ALA A 116 14.33 10.85 20.07
C ALA A 116 12.80 10.98 19.94
N ALA A 117 12.32 11.60 18.86
CA ALA A 117 10.90 11.69 18.55
C ALA A 117 10.29 10.33 18.17
N VAL A 118 11.03 9.50 17.41
CA VAL A 118 10.63 8.12 17.10
C VAL A 118 10.52 7.28 18.38
N GLU A 119 11.55 7.33 19.24
CA GLU A 119 11.58 6.59 20.50
C GLU A 119 10.43 7.02 21.42
N ALA A 120 10.20 8.32 21.58
CA ALA A 120 9.12 8.84 22.40
C ALA A 120 7.75 8.35 21.92
N LYS A 121 7.52 8.34 20.59
CA LYS A 121 6.29 7.79 20.01
C LYS A 121 6.16 6.29 20.24
N LEU A 122 7.22 5.53 20.03
CA LEU A 122 7.18 4.07 20.16
C LEU A 122 6.97 3.63 21.63
N ARG A 123 7.44 4.42 22.61
CA ARG A 123 7.22 4.18 24.04
C ARG A 123 5.84 4.62 24.54
N ALA A 124 5.05 5.33 23.73
CA ALA A 124 3.71 5.77 24.12
C ALA A 124 2.78 4.57 24.32
N THR A 125 1.89 4.64 25.32
CA THR A 125 1.01 3.51 25.71
C THR A 125 0.10 3.06 24.56
N GLU A 126 -0.36 3.99 23.73
CA GLU A 126 -1.15 3.70 22.53
C GLU A 126 -0.39 2.91 21.45
N ASN A 127 0.94 2.85 21.52
CA ASN A 127 1.82 2.16 20.57
C ASN A 127 2.44 0.87 21.15
N GLU A 128 1.91 0.34 22.26
CA GLU A 128 2.45 -0.85 22.92
C GLU A 128 2.49 -2.07 21.98
N GLU A 129 1.46 -2.28 21.15
CA GLU A 129 1.42 -3.38 20.18
C GLU A 129 2.44 -3.24 19.06
N GLN A 130 2.70 -2.00 18.61
CA GLN A 130 3.74 -1.70 17.63
C GLN A 130 5.12 -1.98 18.21
N LEU A 131 5.37 -1.60 19.46
CA LEU A 131 6.63 -1.91 20.13
C LEU A 131 6.82 -3.42 20.35
N LYS A 132 5.76 -4.15 20.70
CA LYS A 132 5.79 -5.63 20.70
C LYS A 132 6.13 -6.20 19.32
N ALA A 133 5.58 -5.62 18.26
CA ALA A 133 5.87 -6.06 16.90
C ALA A 133 7.33 -5.80 16.50
N VAL A 134 7.90 -4.62 16.82
CA VAL A 134 9.33 -4.34 16.63
C VAL A 134 10.18 -5.35 17.40
N TYR A 135 9.84 -5.64 18.66
CA TYR A 135 10.54 -6.66 19.43
C TYR A 135 10.47 -8.05 18.77
N ARG A 136 9.31 -8.45 18.23
CA ARG A 136 9.18 -9.71 17.49
C ARG A 136 10.01 -9.71 16.20
N MET A 137 10.17 -8.58 15.52
CA MET A 137 11.12 -8.47 14.39
C MET A 137 12.55 -8.75 14.86
N VAL A 138 12.98 -8.14 15.96
CA VAL A 138 14.31 -8.36 16.54
C VAL A 138 14.50 -9.83 16.94
N LYS A 139 13.52 -10.46 17.59
CA LYS A 139 13.59 -11.88 17.98
C LYS A 139 13.52 -12.83 16.80
N ALA A 140 12.91 -12.41 15.70
CA ALA A 140 13.04 -13.12 14.46
C ALA A 140 14.49 -13.05 13.93
N GLY A 141 15.33 -12.10 14.36
CA GLY A 141 16.66 -11.86 13.78
C GLY A 141 16.59 -10.93 12.57
N SER A 142 15.55 -10.11 12.49
CA SER A 142 15.44 -9.03 11.51
C SER A 142 16.07 -7.75 12.07
N CYS A 143 16.34 -6.79 11.19
CA CYS A 143 16.87 -5.48 11.52
C CYS A 143 15.76 -4.44 11.30
N PRO A 144 14.89 -4.16 12.29
CA PRO A 144 13.86 -3.14 12.10
C PRO A 144 14.53 -1.78 11.87
N ALA A 145 14.06 -1.02 10.88
CA ALA A 145 14.58 0.31 10.58
C ALA A 145 13.45 1.33 10.46
N VAL A 146 13.73 2.57 10.84
CA VAL A 146 12.83 3.69 10.56
C VAL A 146 13.02 4.11 9.11
N VAL A 147 11.89 4.26 8.44
CA VAL A 147 11.80 4.12 6.99
C VAL A 147 11.33 5.44 6.36
N CYS A 148 10.27 6.00 6.87
CA CYS A 148 9.85 7.33 6.46
C CYS A 148 9.06 8.03 7.56
N GLU A 149 8.94 9.35 7.42
CA GLU A 149 7.99 10.15 8.17
C GLU A 149 6.88 10.68 7.25
N GLU A 150 5.63 10.63 7.70
CA GLU A 150 4.51 11.28 7.02
C GLU A 150 3.54 11.88 8.06
N GLY A 151 3.43 13.21 8.05
CA GLY A 151 2.50 13.92 8.93
C GLY A 151 2.77 13.68 10.42
N GLY A 152 4.05 13.57 10.81
CA GLY A 152 4.45 13.25 12.18
C GLY A 152 4.28 11.78 12.57
N ARG A 153 3.96 10.88 11.63
CA ARG A 153 3.97 9.43 11.83
C ARG A 153 5.23 8.82 11.28
N TYR A 154 5.77 7.81 11.95
CA TYR A 154 6.96 7.11 11.49
C TYR A 154 6.61 5.72 11.01
N CYS A 155 7.11 5.36 9.84
CA CYS A 155 7.05 3.99 9.35
C CYS A 155 8.28 3.23 9.86
N ILE A 156 8.04 2.08 10.49
CA ILE A 156 9.08 1.11 10.85
C ILE A 156 8.86 -0.13 10.00
N ALA A 157 9.89 -0.54 9.28
CA ALA A 157 9.83 -1.74 8.44
C ALA A 157 10.86 -2.77 8.88
N GLU A 158 10.50 -4.03 8.66
CA GLU A 158 11.45 -5.13 8.75
C GLU A 158 12.50 -5.01 7.63
N THR A 159 13.78 -4.93 8.01
CA THR A 159 14.91 -4.97 7.07
C THR A 159 15.82 -6.15 7.37
N PHE A 160 16.78 -6.41 6.48
CA PHE A 160 17.73 -7.51 6.61
C PHE A 160 19.15 -7.00 6.83
N GLY A 161 19.77 -7.40 7.94
CA GLY A 161 21.21 -7.33 8.09
C GLY A 161 21.88 -8.38 7.21
N GLN A 162 22.60 -7.91 6.18
CA GLN A 162 23.59 -8.49 5.24
C GLN A 162 23.86 -10.03 5.09
N ILE A 163 23.36 -10.95 5.91
CA ILE A 163 23.85 -12.34 5.98
C ILE A 163 22.72 -13.36 5.82
N LEU A 164 22.02 -13.47 4.68
CA LEU A 164 20.78 -14.26 4.65
C LEU A 164 20.42 -14.98 3.33
N SER A 165 21.14 -16.06 3.03
CA SER A 165 20.59 -17.09 2.14
C SER A 165 19.29 -17.72 2.68
N GLU A 166 19.05 -17.64 3.99
CA GLU A 166 17.89 -18.24 4.69
C GLU A 166 16.68 -17.30 4.84
N ARG A 167 16.76 -16.05 4.35
CA ARG A 167 15.64 -15.08 4.45
C ARG A 167 15.41 -14.23 3.21
N ALA A 168 16.35 -14.18 2.26
CA ALA A 168 16.02 -13.77 0.90
C ALA A 168 14.94 -14.70 0.30
N ASN A 169 14.25 -14.29 -0.76
CA ASN A 169 13.32 -15.14 -1.51
C ASN A 169 12.11 -15.65 -0.70
N CYS A 170 11.33 -14.76 -0.09
CA CYS A 170 10.00 -15.10 0.41
C CYS A 170 8.95 -14.90 -0.67
N VAL A 171 8.00 -15.82 -0.76
CA VAL A 171 6.81 -15.68 -1.61
C VAL A 171 5.61 -15.28 -0.76
N TYR A 172 4.63 -14.60 -1.35
CA TYR A 172 3.50 -14.09 -0.58
C TYR A 172 2.31 -15.05 -0.51
N ASP A 173 2.30 -16.14 -1.29
CA ASP A 173 1.22 -17.13 -1.20
C ASP A 173 1.74 -18.57 -1.16
N ARG A 174 0.91 -19.47 -0.62
CA ARG A 174 1.27 -20.88 -0.39
C ARG A 174 1.39 -21.68 -1.69
N LYS A 175 0.73 -21.23 -2.77
CA LYS A 175 0.82 -21.86 -4.09
C LYS A 175 2.17 -21.53 -4.72
N ALA A 176 2.61 -20.27 -4.64
CA ALA A 176 3.93 -19.82 -5.06
C ALA A 176 5.04 -20.52 -4.26
N GLU A 177 4.87 -20.70 -2.94
CA GLU A 177 5.86 -21.42 -2.10
C GLU A 177 6.05 -22.86 -2.59
N ARG A 178 4.95 -23.56 -2.90
CA ARG A 178 4.98 -24.92 -3.43
C ARG A 178 5.61 -25.00 -4.82
N GLN A 179 5.40 -23.98 -5.65
CA GLN A 179 5.89 -23.94 -7.02
C GLN A 179 7.38 -23.61 -7.10
N VAL A 180 7.86 -22.71 -6.25
CA VAL A 180 9.27 -22.32 -6.17
C VAL A 180 10.11 -23.38 -5.45
N GLY A 181 9.52 -24.08 -4.48
CA GLY A 181 10.19 -25.11 -3.69
C GLY A 181 10.98 -24.51 -2.52
N ARG A 182 11.03 -25.23 -1.39
CA ARG A 182 11.66 -24.73 -0.15
C ARG A 182 13.16 -24.51 -0.28
N GLU A 183 13.84 -25.21 -1.19
CA GLU A 183 15.24 -24.94 -1.50
C GLU A 183 15.48 -23.56 -2.13
N ASN A 184 14.44 -22.94 -2.72
CA ASN A 184 14.54 -21.66 -3.43
C ASN A 184 13.71 -20.54 -2.77
N CYS A 185 12.83 -20.87 -1.82
CA CYS A 185 12.08 -19.87 -1.06
C CYS A 185 12.12 -20.14 0.45
N ASN A 186 12.38 -19.08 1.22
CA ASN A 186 12.49 -19.14 2.67
C ASN A 186 11.14 -18.90 3.37
N GLY A 187 10.10 -19.58 2.87
CA GLY A 187 8.75 -19.55 3.40
C GLY A 187 7.88 -18.42 2.86
N ASN A 188 6.77 -18.17 3.57
CA ASN A 188 5.71 -17.28 3.14
C ASN A 188 5.74 -15.92 3.88
N ALA A 189 5.74 -14.81 3.14
CA ALA A 189 5.82 -13.45 3.69
C ALA A 189 4.59 -13.07 4.52
N VAL A 190 3.37 -13.50 4.15
CA VAL A 190 2.14 -13.29 4.95
C VAL A 190 2.28 -13.98 6.30
N THR A 191 2.69 -15.25 6.32
CA THR A 191 2.87 -15.99 7.57
C THR A 191 3.94 -15.34 8.45
N GLN A 192 5.02 -14.83 7.86
CA GLN A 192 6.09 -14.19 8.61
C GLN A 192 5.67 -12.82 9.16
N SER A 193 4.97 -11.99 8.39
CA SER A 193 4.44 -10.72 8.87
C SER A 193 3.42 -10.93 10.00
N GLN A 194 2.54 -11.92 9.87
CA GLN A 194 1.59 -12.32 10.91
C GLN A 194 2.29 -12.76 12.20
N LYS A 195 3.32 -13.61 12.13
CA LYS A 195 4.11 -14.02 13.30
C LYS A 195 4.78 -12.84 14.00
N MET A 196 5.16 -11.80 13.27
CA MET A 196 5.71 -10.58 13.82
C MET A 196 4.64 -9.61 14.32
N GLY A 197 3.36 -9.84 14.01
CA GLY A 197 2.26 -8.93 14.32
C GLY A 197 2.33 -7.64 13.52
N VAL A 198 2.85 -7.69 12.30
CA VAL A 198 2.93 -6.52 11.41
C VAL A 198 2.09 -6.66 10.16
N PRO A 199 1.48 -5.56 9.70
CA PRO A 199 0.90 -5.50 8.37
C PRO A 199 1.95 -5.89 7.31
N LEU A 200 1.47 -6.56 6.27
CA LEU A 200 2.24 -6.73 5.05
C LEU A 200 2.63 -5.37 4.48
N MET A 201 3.81 -5.30 3.89
CA MET A 201 4.31 -4.07 3.28
C MET A 201 3.35 -3.56 2.20
N GLU A 202 2.86 -2.33 2.35
CA GLU A 202 2.07 -1.67 1.31
C GLU A 202 2.95 -1.15 0.17
N ARG A 203 2.38 -1.10 -1.05
CA ARG A 203 3.07 -0.59 -2.24
C ARG A 203 3.53 0.87 -2.10
N SER A 204 2.76 1.69 -1.38
CA SER A 204 3.07 3.09 -1.05
C SER A 204 4.35 3.19 -0.23
N ILE A 205 4.48 2.38 0.82
CA ILE A 205 5.64 2.32 1.71
C ILE A 205 6.86 1.78 0.95
N ALA A 206 6.69 0.69 0.20
CA ALA A 206 7.76 0.15 -0.65
C ALA A 206 8.28 1.21 -1.66
N LYS A 207 7.38 1.99 -2.28
CA LYS A 207 7.74 3.05 -3.22
C LYS A 207 8.46 4.21 -2.53
N ALA A 208 7.96 4.69 -1.40
CA ALA A 208 8.56 5.79 -0.65
C ALA A 208 10.00 5.46 -0.24
N HIS A 209 10.27 4.18 0.04
CA HIS A 209 11.54 3.74 0.57
C HIS A 209 12.53 3.31 -0.49
N ILE A 210 12.12 2.45 -1.43
CA ILE A 210 12.99 1.92 -2.48
C ILE A 210 13.53 3.06 -3.37
N VAL A 211 12.78 4.16 -3.54
CA VAL A 211 13.18 5.37 -4.31
C VAL A 211 14.32 6.16 -3.64
N GLN A 212 14.69 5.87 -2.40
CA GLN A 212 15.76 6.59 -1.68
C GLN A 212 17.12 5.86 -1.64
N PHE A 213 17.18 4.56 -1.99
CA PHE A 213 18.42 3.77 -2.01
C PHE A 213 19.33 4.08 -3.22
N PRO A 214 20.60 4.48 -3.06
CA PRO A 214 21.55 4.60 -4.17
C PRO A 214 21.83 3.26 -4.89
N ASP A 215 22.09 3.37 -6.20
CA ASP A 215 22.37 2.36 -7.26
C ASP A 215 22.77 0.94 -6.81
N SER A 216 21.82 0.20 -6.24
CA SER A 216 21.87 -1.25 -6.16
C SER A 216 20.67 -1.83 -6.91
N ASN A 217 20.91 -2.84 -7.73
CA ASN A 217 19.85 -3.58 -8.41
C ASN A 217 19.04 -4.30 -7.34
N GLN A 218 17.92 -3.71 -6.94
CA GLN A 218 17.00 -4.30 -5.97
C GLN A 218 15.73 -4.71 -6.68
N HIS A 219 15.26 -5.90 -6.35
CA HIS A 219 13.99 -6.42 -6.81
C HIS A 219 13.21 -6.92 -5.61
N CYS A 220 11.97 -6.47 -5.49
CA CYS A 220 11.01 -7.01 -4.55
C CYS A 220 9.76 -7.42 -5.33
N TYR A 221 9.44 -8.71 -5.34
CA TYR A 221 8.32 -9.27 -6.11
C TYR A 221 7.06 -9.36 -5.24
N ASP A 222 6.01 -8.64 -5.61
CA ASP A 222 4.70 -8.64 -4.97
C ASP A 222 3.79 -9.71 -5.62
N TYR A 223 3.82 -10.92 -5.07
CA TYR A 223 2.96 -12.01 -5.51
C TYR A 223 1.49 -11.88 -5.05
N ILE A 224 1.18 -10.96 -4.12
CA ILE A 224 -0.20 -10.73 -3.67
C ILE A 224 -0.97 -9.99 -4.76
N GLN A 225 -0.34 -8.99 -5.36
CA GLN A 225 -0.96 -8.22 -6.44
C GLN A 225 -0.87 -8.90 -7.82
N ALA A 226 -0.14 -10.02 -7.93
CA ALA A 226 -0.09 -10.81 -9.15
C ALA A 226 -1.44 -11.50 -9.42
N THR A 227 -1.95 -11.33 -10.64
CA THR A 227 -3.10 -12.09 -11.16
C THR A 227 -2.81 -13.59 -11.18
N ALA A 228 -3.85 -14.41 -11.34
CA ALA A 228 -3.68 -15.86 -11.45
C ALA A 228 -2.83 -16.26 -12.68
N GLU A 229 -3.04 -15.57 -13.80
CA GLU A 229 -2.30 -15.79 -15.06
C GLU A 229 -0.82 -15.41 -14.94
N GLU A 230 -0.50 -14.31 -14.26
CA GLU A 230 0.89 -13.90 -14.01
C GLU A 230 1.61 -14.93 -13.14
N ARG A 231 0.97 -15.42 -12.08
CA ARG A 231 1.54 -16.45 -11.21
C ARG A 231 1.77 -17.77 -11.92
N GLU A 232 0.86 -18.17 -12.80
CA GLU A 232 1.02 -19.39 -13.60
C GLU A 232 2.25 -19.31 -14.52
N ARG A 233 2.54 -18.11 -15.04
CA ARG A 233 3.76 -17.81 -15.81
C ARG A 233 4.99 -17.54 -14.95
N GLY A 234 4.88 -17.65 -13.63
CA GLY A 234 5.91 -17.32 -12.63
C GLY A 234 6.39 -15.88 -12.70
N ARG A 235 5.46 -14.98 -12.98
CA ARG A 235 5.66 -13.55 -12.98
C ARG A 235 4.97 -12.93 -11.79
N ALA A 236 5.57 -11.86 -11.29
CA ALA A 236 4.95 -11.01 -10.30
C ALA A 236 5.31 -9.55 -10.56
N PRO A 237 4.42 -8.60 -10.24
CA PRO A 237 4.78 -7.21 -10.11
C PRO A 237 6.03 -7.10 -9.24
N CYS A 238 7.07 -6.52 -9.80
CA CYS A 238 8.37 -6.36 -9.20
C CYS A 238 8.64 -4.87 -9.10
N VAL A 239 8.94 -4.40 -7.88
CA VAL A 239 9.57 -3.09 -7.75
C VAL A 239 11.04 -3.28 -8.11
N TYR A 240 11.43 -2.69 -9.23
CA TYR A 240 12.76 -2.76 -9.82
C TYR A 240 13.42 -1.38 -9.76
N ARG A 241 14.68 -1.31 -9.32
CA ARG A 241 15.46 -0.07 -9.39
C ARG A 241 16.71 -0.26 -10.25
N TYR A 242 16.91 0.66 -11.20
CA TYR A 242 18.07 0.67 -12.10
C TYR A 242 18.42 2.10 -12.51
N GLY A 243 19.72 2.45 -12.48
CA GLY A 243 20.22 3.75 -12.95
C GLY A 243 19.58 4.96 -12.26
N GLY A 244 19.48 4.95 -10.93
CA GLY A 244 18.89 6.03 -10.15
C GLY A 244 17.36 6.12 -10.13
N GLY A 245 16.63 5.37 -10.98
CA GLY A 245 15.17 5.37 -11.06
C GLY A 245 14.51 4.08 -10.57
N ALA A 246 13.30 4.17 -10.05
CA ALA A 246 12.48 3.02 -9.67
C ALA A 246 11.30 2.84 -10.64
N ALA A 247 11.04 1.60 -11.03
CA ALA A 247 9.92 1.19 -11.87
C ALA A 247 9.20 0.00 -11.23
N VAL A 248 7.90 -0.10 -11.47
CA VAL A 248 7.17 -1.35 -11.19
C VAL A 248 7.01 -2.04 -12.53
N ILE A 249 7.61 -3.22 -12.67
CA ILE A 249 7.57 -4.03 -13.88
C ILE A 249 6.96 -5.38 -13.56
N LEU A 250 6.39 -6.05 -14.55
CA LEU A 250 6.07 -7.46 -14.41
C LEU A 250 7.35 -8.26 -14.73
N GLY A 251 7.95 -8.89 -13.74
CA GLY A 251 9.24 -9.58 -13.88
C GLY A 251 9.10 -11.10 -13.73
N ASP A 252 9.98 -11.85 -14.41
CA ASP A 252 10.13 -13.29 -14.21
C ASP A 252 10.77 -13.52 -12.84
N ALA A 253 10.00 -14.07 -11.91
CA ALA A 253 10.37 -14.19 -10.51
C ALA A 253 11.13 -15.49 -10.18
N TYR A 254 11.64 -16.18 -11.21
CA TYR A 254 12.42 -17.42 -11.11
C TYR A 254 13.92 -17.19 -10.86
N GLY A 255 14.44 -16.00 -11.20
CA GLY A 255 15.81 -15.62 -10.86
C GLY A 255 15.82 -15.14 -9.43
N HIS A 256 16.69 -15.69 -8.58
CA HIS A 256 16.73 -15.41 -7.12
C HIS A 256 18.07 -14.82 -6.61
N GLY A 257 19.02 -14.53 -7.49
CA GLY A 257 20.31 -13.94 -7.12
C GLY A 257 20.17 -12.47 -6.72
N ASP A 258 20.55 -12.15 -5.48
CA ASP A 258 20.74 -10.81 -4.91
C ASP A 258 19.48 -10.00 -4.51
N TYR A 259 18.31 -10.62 -4.38
CA TYR A 259 17.06 -9.88 -4.13
C TYR A 259 16.70 -9.71 -2.65
N GLN A 260 16.49 -8.46 -2.25
CA GLN A 260 16.11 -8.04 -0.89
C GLN A 260 14.59 -7.85 -0.82
N GLY A 261 13.88 -8.75 -0.13
CA GLY A 261 12.41 -8.74 -0.08
C GLY A 261 11.89 -8.31 1.29
N TRP A 262 11.26 -7.13 1.38
CA TRP A 262 10.69 -6.58 2.60
C TRP A 262 9.32 -7.23 2.90
N ARG A 263 9.07 -7.62 4.16
CA ARG A 263 7.89 -8.46 4.46
C ARG A 263 6.79 -7.73 5.22
N GLY A 264 7.13 -6.74 6.02
CA GLY A 264 6.14 -5.99 6.78
C GLY A 264 6.61 -4.62 7.23
N ALA A 265 5.64 -3.75 7.44
CA ALA A 265 5.86 -2.42 7.97
C ALA A 265 4.67 -2.02 8.85
N LEU A 266 4.96 -1.17 9.84
CA LEU A 266 3.98 -0.60 10.73
C LEU A 266 4.18 0.90 10.83
N TRP A 267 3.13 1.61 11.25
CA TRP A 267 3.15 3.04 11.50
C TRP A 267 2.98 3.32 13.00
N ILE A 268 3.68 4.34 13.49
CA ILE A 268 3.59 4.88 14.87
C ILE A 268 3.45 6.40 14.88
#